data_AF-A0A162K7J9-F1
#
_entry.id   AF-A0A162K7J9-F1
#
_cell.length_a   1.000
_cell.length_b   1.000
_cell.length_c   1.000
_cell.angle_alpha   90.00
_cell.angle_beta   90.00
_cell.angle_gamma   90.00
#
_symmetry.space_group_name_H-M   'P 1'
#
loop_
_entity.id
_entity.type
_entity.pdbx_description
1 polymer ?
#
loop_
_entity_poly.entity_id
_entity_poly.type
_entity_poly.pdbx_seq_one_letter_code
_entity_poly.pdbx_strand_id
1 'polypeptide(L)'
;MKKILSASVVIALSMSVFAGSISASPVKAPVYGTAIVTFDGKYVSNQAIIKDGRVFVPFRQLFDAANASVQYDPNTKTISAYQSRGEVKLTVGNIVAYFDKKPYELSQAPFVYKNTTYVPLQSTSYLLGASASYNSRSKTAAVMTTEYRNANPDSSNNTNSNDVYVNNDTIVKETDDGYIVYTGQTKNGLPHGFGKITGKNMLAVSGNFIDGKLNGEVRYHFSNGDYGIAQVKNGVRVSDLLTYDVNGKYQSTLK
;
A
#
# COMPACT_ATOMS: atom_id res chain seq x y z
N MET A 1 -6.06 -17.68 90.98
CA MET A 1 -7.09 -16.61 91.05
C MET A 1 -6.64 -15.41 90.22
N LYS A 2 -7.50 -14.91 89.32
CA LYS A 2 -7.62 -13.52 88.74
C LYS A 2 -6.40 -12.99 87.93
N LYS A 3 -6.44 -12.91 86.58
CA LYS A 3 -6.89 -11.80 85.67
C LYS A 3 -6.38 -10.40 86.12
N ILE A 4 -5.80 -9.54 85.27
CA ILE A 4 -6.47 -8.56 84.39
C ILE A 4 -5.48 -7.92 83.35
N LEU A 5 -6.03 -7.53 82.19
CA LEU A 5 -5.48 -6.78 81.03
C LEU A 5 -5.10 -5.31 81.29
N SER A 6 -4.21 -4.73 80.46
CA SER A 6 -4.31 -3.39 79.80
C SER A 6 -2.96 -2.97 79.21
N ALA A 7 -2.83 -2.19 78.14
CA ALA A 7 -3.76 -1.68 77.12
C ALA A 7 -2.89 -1.16 75.96
N SER A 8 -3.25 -1.49 74.72
CA SER A 8 -2.64 -0.95 73.50
C SER A 8 -3.28 0.39 73.16
N VAL A 9 -2.48 1.44 73.00
CA VAL A 9 -2.92 2.70 72.36
C VAL A 9 -2.50 2.63 70.89
N VAL A 10 -3.48 2.54 69.99
CA VAL A 10 -3.29 2.64 68.54
C VAL A 10 -3.58 4.07 68.13
N ILE A 11 -2.56 4.78 67.64
CA ILE A 11 -2.70 6.08 67.00
C ILE A 11 -3.07 5.83 65.53
N ALA A 12 -4.32 6.13 65.16
CA ALA A 12 -4.78 6.08 63.78
C ALA A 12 -4.35 7.36 63.03
N LEU A 13 -3.37 7.23 62.13
CA LEU A 13 -2.97 8.28 61.21
C LEU A 13 -3.72 8.09 59.88
N SER A 14 -4.74 8.91 59.62
CA SER A 14 -5.51 8.87 58.38
C SER A 14 -4.75 9.55 57.24
N MET A 15 -4.00 8.79 56.45
CA MET A 15 -3.46 9.25 55.15
C MET A 15 -4.60 9.27 54.12
N SER A 16 -5.03 10.47 53.74
CA SER A 16 -5.96 10.70 52.64
C SER A 16 -5.26 10.38 51.32
N VAL A 17 -5.66 9.29 50.66
CA VAL A 17 -5.15 8.94 49.33
C VAL A 17 -5.88 9.81 48.32
N PHE A 18 -5.27 10.91 47.89
CA PHE A 18 -5.79 11.71 46.79
C PHE A 18 -5.54 10.93 45.49
N ALA A 19 -6.55 10.19 45.03
CA ALA A 19 -6.53 9.53 43.73
C ALA A 19 -6.66 10.59 42.63
N GLY A 20 -5.54 11.22 42.26
CA GLY A 20 -5.47 12.05 41.07
C GLY A 20 -5.80 11.20 39.85
N SER A 21 -6.94 11.48 39.22
CA SER A 21 -7.30 10.85 37.95
C SER A 21 -6.38 11.42 36.88
N ILE A 22 -5.41 10.64 36.41
CA ILE A 22 -4.59 11.00 35.25
C ILE A 22 -5.50 10.88 34.02
N SER A 23 -6.10 11.98 33.60
CA SER A 23 -6.76 12.04 32.30
C SER A 23 -5.70 11.95 31.20
N ALA A 24 -5.50 10.76 30.63
CA ALA A 24 -4.70 10.60 29.43
C ALA A 24 -5.36 11.39 28.29
N SER A 25 -4.73 12.45 27.81
CA SER A 25 -5.16 13.11 26.59
C SER A 25 -5.16 12.10 25.43
N PRO A 26 -6.16 12.11 24.54
CA PRO A 26 -6.18 11.18 23.42
C PRO A 26 -4.95 11.42 22.54
N VAL A 27 -4.05 10.44 22.49
CA VAL A 27 -2.89 10.47 21.60
C VAL A 27 -3.43 10.43 20.17
N LYS A 28 -3.35 11.55 19.46
CA LYS A 28 -3.69 11.63 18.04
C LYS A 28 -2.78 10.66 17.28
N ALA A 29 -3.39 9.69 16.58
CA ALA A 29 -2.63 8.72 15.80
C ALA A 29 -1.72 9.44 14.79
N PRO A 30 -0.47 8.98 14.58
CA PRO A 30 0.44 9.60 13.64
C PRO A 30 -0.13 9.56 12.22
N VAL A 31 0.02 10.66 11.49
CA VAL A 31 -0.33 10.75 10.06
C VAL A 31 0.96 10.68 9.26
N TYR A 32 1.13 9.62 8.48
CA TYR A 32 2.29 9.43 7.62
C TYR A 32 2.04 9.98 6.22
N GLY A 33 3.10 10.46 5.56
CA GLY A 33 3.06 10.75 4.13
C GLY A 33 2.85 9.47 3.32
N THR A 34 2.35 9.59 2.09
CA THR A 34 2.11 8.42 1.21
C THR A 34 3.05 8.40 0.01
N ALA A 35 3.21 7.22 -0.59
CA ALA A 35 3.97 7.01 -1.81
C ALA A 35 3.25 6.02 -2.74
N ILE A 36 3.51 6.14 -4.04
CA ILE A 36 3.21 5.08 -5.00
C ILE A 36 4.33 4.05 -4.96
N VAL A 37 3.98 2.78 -5.09
CA VAL A 37 4.92 1.68 -5.30
C VAL A 37 4.61 1.02 -6.63
N THR A 38 5.66 0.77 -7.42
CA THR A 38 5.61 -0.09 -8.60
C THR A 38 6.54 -1.29 -8.43
N PHE A 39 6.25 -2.38 -9.14
CA PHE A 39 7.06 -3.60 -9.19
C PHE A 39 7.17 -4.05 -10.64
N ASP A 40 8.41 -4.15 -11.14
CA ASP A 40 8.71 -4.41 -12.56
C ASP A 40 7.89 -3.48 -13.48
N GLY A 41 7.83 -2.23 -13.04
CA GLY A 41 7.11 -1.12 -13.65
C GLY A 41 5.58 -1.19 -13.58
N LYS A 42 4.98 -2.24 -13.02
CA LYS A 42 3.52 -2.32 -12.78
C LYS A 42 3.12 -1.66 -11.48
N TYR A 43 1.94 -1.04 -11.44
CA TYR A 43 1.39 -0.48 -10.21
C TYR A 43 1.15 -1.54 -9.13
N VAL A 44 1.57 -1.26 -7.89
CA VAL A 44 1.38 -2.14 -6.73
C VAL A 44 0.51 -1.50 -5.66
N SER A 45 0.81 -0.26 -5.30
CA SER A 45 0.19 0.38 -4.14
C SER A 45 0.28 1.90 -4.20
N ASN A 46 -0.73 2.59 -3.68
CA ASN A 46 -0.68 4.01 -3.29
C ASN A 46 -0.84 4.18 -1.77
N GLN A 47 -0.82 3.06 -1.03
CA GLN A 47 -0.99 3.00 0.41
C GLN A 47 0.35 2.90 1.13
N ALA A 48 1.47 2.91 0.40
CA ALA A 48 2.77 2.96 1.05
C ALA A 48 2.90 4.23 1.88
N ILE A 49 3.54 4.10 3.04
CA ILE A 49 3.71 5.17 4.00
C ILE A 49 5.18 5.53 4.14
N ILE A 50 5.45 6.82 4.29
CA ILE A 50 6.77 7.36 4.54
C ILE A 50 6.86 7.65 6.04
N LYS A 51 7.72 6.90 6.73
CA LYS A 51 7.97 7.03 8.16
C LYS A 51 9.47 7.07 8.38
N ASP A 52 9.94 8.08 9.12
CA ASP A 52 11.36 8.25 9.47
C ASP A 52 12.30 8.20 8.26
N GLY A 53 11.89 8.84 7.15
CA GLY A 53 12.65 8.88 5.90
C GLY A 53 12.68 7.55 5.11
N ARG A 54 11.89 6.55 5.52
CA ARG A 54 11.82 5.23 4.88
C ARG A 54 10.43 4.95 4.33
N VAL A 55 10.40 4.27 3.18
CA VAL A 55 9.15 3.82 2.57
C VAL A 55 8.78 2.46 3.15
N PHE A 56 7.54 2.34 3.61
CA PHE A 56 6.93 1.09 4.03
C PHE A 56 5.72 0.80 3.16
N VAL A 57 5.51 -0.47 2.82
CA VAL A 57 4.44 -0.90 1.92
C VAL A 57 3.58 -1.96 2.60
N PRO A 58 2.26 -2.03 2.32
CA PRO A 58 1.44 -3.16 2.74
C PRO A 58 2.04 -4.46 2.21
N PHE A 59 2.39 -5.38 3.12
CA PHE A 59 3.17 -6.57 2.74
C PHE A 59 2.47 -7.36 1.62
N ARG A 60 1.17 -7.61 1.78
CA ARG A 60 0.38 -8.42 0.83
C ARG A 60 0.51 -7.91 -0.59
N GLN A 61 0.35 -6.61 -0.81
CA GLN A 61 0.47 -6.02 -2.16
C GLN A 61 1.86 -6.21 -2.76
N LEU A 62 2.92 -6.01 -1.97
CA LEU A 62 4.30 -6.20 -2.44
C LEU A 62 4.59 -7.67 -2.78
N PHE A 63 4.19 -8.60 -1.92
CA PHE A 63 4.44 -10.02 -2.10
C PHE A 63 3.59 -10.62 -3.23
N ASP A 64 2.32 -10.20 -3.37
CA ASP A 64 1.45 -10.58 -4.49
C ASP A 64 2.05 -10.10 -5.83
N ALA A 65 2.57 -8.87 -5.88
CA ALA A 65 3.25 -8.33 -7.06
C ALA A 65 4.52 -9.10 -7.43
N ALA A 66 5.19 -9.69 -6.43
CA ALA A 66 6.34 -10.57 -6.59
C ALA A 66 5.95 -12.04 -6.84
N ASN A 67 4.69 -12.33 -7.14
CA ASN A 67 4.13 -13.68 -7.35
C ASN A 67 4.43 -14.66 -6.19
N ALA A 68 4.51 -14.16 -4.95
CA ALA A 68 4.72 -14.99 -3.78
C ALA A 68 3.39 -15.53 -3.24
N SER A 69 3.37 -16.79 -2.81
CA SER A 69 2.24 -17.32 -2.01
C SER A 69 2.40 -16.91 -0.56
N VAL A 70 1.43 -16.19 0.00
CA VAL A 70 1.55 -15.51 1.29
C VAL A 70 0.59 -16.08 2.33
N GLN A 71 1.13 -16.47 3.48
CA GLN A 71 0.39 -16.84 4.68
C GLN A 71 0.69 -15.84 5.80
N TYR A 72 -0.35 -15.48 6.57
CA TYR A 72 -0.23 -14.66 7.75
C TYR A 72 -0.85 -15.37 8.95
N ASP A 73 -0.03 -15.63 9.96
CA ASP A 73 -0.50 -16.15 11.24
C ASP A 73 -0.72 -14.98 12.22
N PRO A 74 -1.98 -14.67 12.58
CA PRO A 74 -2.28 -13.56 13.48
C PRO A 74 -1.82 -13.81 14.92
N ASN A 75 -1.67 -15.07 15.35
CA ASN A 75 -1.28 -15.40 16.73
C ASN A 75 0.20 -15.07 16.96
N THR A 76 1.05 -15.44 16.01
CA THR A 76 2.48 -15.17 16.06
C THR A 76 2.86 -13.87 15.34
N LYS A 77 1.90 -13.22 14.66
CA LYS A 77 2.11 -12.06 13.77
C LYS A 77 3.20 -12.31 12.73
N THR A 78 3.20 -13.52 12.20
CA THR A 78 4.22 -14.01 11.26
C THR A 78 3.67 -13.99 9.85
N ILE A 79 4.46 -13.44 8.94
CA ILE A 79 4.26 -13.52 7.50
C ILE A 79 5.21 -14.59 6.96
N SER A 80 4.68 -15.60 6.29
CA SER A 80 5.44 -16.57 5.50
C SER A 80 5.10 -16.36 4.02
N ALA A 81 6.11 -16.11 3.20
CA ALA A 81 5.96 -15.92 1.77
C ALA A 81 6.84 -16.91 1.00
N TYR A 82 6.23 -17.66 0.09
CA TYR A 82 6.87 -18.71 -0.68
C TYR A 82 7.05 -18.26 -2.13
N GLN A 83 8.28 -18.34 -2.64
CA GLN A 83 8.65 -18.00 -4.01
C GLN A 83 9.48 -19.13 -4.63
N SER A 84 9.71 -19.07 -5.94
CA SER A 84 10.60 -20.00 -6.65
C SER A 84 12.02 -20.04 -6.06
N ARG A 85 12.50 -18.91 -5.52
CA ARG A 85 13.84 -18.76 -4.95
C ARG A 85 13.97 -19.19 -3.48
N GLY A 86 12.88 -19.37 -2.74
CA GLY A 86 12.92 -19.70 -1.32
C GLY A 86 11.75 -19.18 -0.49
N GLU A 87 11.84 -19.41 0.82
CA GLU A 87 10.88 -18.94 1.83
C GLU A 87 11.39 -17.66 2.51
N VAL A 88 10.56 -16.62 2.49
CA VAL A 88 10.74 -15.40 3.29
C VAL A 88 9.84 -15.47 4.52
N LYS A 89 10.42 -15.32 5.71
CA LYS A 89 9.68 -15.26 6.98
C LYS A 89 9.95 -13.94 7.70
N LEU A 90 8.89 -13.21 8.02
CA LEU A 90 8.92 -11.91 8.71
C LEU A 90 8.01 -11.98 9.94
N THR A 91 8.39 -11.31 11.03
CA THR A 91 7.54 -11.19 12.22
C THR A 91 7.35 -9.72 12.57
N VAL A 92 6.10 -9.32 12.81
CA VAL A 92 5.78 -7.94 13.21
C VAL A 92 6.50 -7.57 14.50
N GLY A 93 7.15 -6.40 14.52
CA GLY A 93 7.93 -5.91 15.64
C GLY A 93 9.35 -6.46 15.73
N ASN A 94 9.74 -7.38 14.84
CA ASN A 94 11.08 -7.96 14.81
C ASN A 94 11.88 -7.41 13.62
N ILE A 95 13.11 -6.95 13.88
CA ILE A 95 14.05 -6.53 12.84
C ILE A 95 14.72 -7.71 12.14
N VAL A 96 14.70 -8.91 12.73
CA VAL A 96 15.25 -10.12 12.11
C VAL A 96 14.18 -10.82 11.30
N ALA A 97 14.43 -10.92 10.00
CA ALA A 97 13.71 -11.75 9.05
C ALA A 97 14.52 -13.02 8.74
N TYR A 98 13.93 -13.94 7.98
CA TYR A 98 14.63 -15.12 7.49
C TYR A 98 14.39 -15.33 6.00
N PHE A 99 15.44 -15.71 5.29
CA PHE A 99 15.38 -16.25 3.93
C PHE A 99 15.93 -17.68 3.95
N ASP A 100 15.10 -18.68 3.65
CA ASP A 100 15.46 -20.10 3.78
C ASP A 100 16.15 -20.42 5.12
N LYS A 101 15.53 -19.95 6.22
CA LYS A 101 16.00 -20.09 7.61
C LYS A 101 17.29 -19.35 7.95
N LYS A 102 17.94 -18.68 6.99
CA LYS A 102 19.10 -17.81 7.26
C LYS A 102 18.62 -16.44 7.73
N PRO A 103 19.16 -15.90 8.84
CA PRO A 103 18.74 -14.60 9.36
C PRO A 103 19.14 -13.48 8.39
N TYR A 104 18.26 -12.49 8.27
CA TYR A 104 18.48 -11.26 7.51
C TYR A 104 17.97 -10.07 8.32
N GLU A 105 18.79 -9.05 8.50
CA GLU A 105 18.42 -7.86 9.27
C GLU A 105 17.68 -6.85 8.40
N LEU A 106 16.49 -6.46 8.85
CA LEU A 106 15.67 -5.44 8.23
C LEU A 106 16.13 -4.06 8.67
N SER A 107 15.99 -3.09 7.77
CA SER A 107 16.28 -1.69 8.08
C SER A 107 15.38 -1.09 9.16
N GLN A 108 14.17 -1.65 9.34
CA GLN A 108 13.22 -1.36 10.42
C GLN A 108 12.30 -2.57 10.64
N ALA A 109 11.75 -2.70 11.85
CA ALA A 109 10.78 -3.76 12.14
C ALA A 109 9.46 -3.53 11.38
N PRO A 110 8.82 -4.58 10.84
CA PRO A 110 7.46 -4.49 10.32
C PRO A 110 6.49 -4.05 11.42
N PHE A 111 5.46 -3.29 11.08
CA PHE A 111 4.49 -2.78 12.05
C PHE A 111 3.07 -2.80 11.51
N VAL A 112 2.09 -2.73 12.41
CA VAL A 112 0.67 -2.61 12.04
C VAL A 112 0.24 -1.16 12.13
N TYR A 113 -0.41 -0.65 11.08
CA TYR A 113 -1.03 0.67 11.05
C TYR A 113 -2.37 0.58 10.31
N LYS A 114 -3.45 1.10 10.92
CA LYS A 114 -4.82 0.99 10.40
C LYS A 114 -5.18 -0.42 9.91
N ASN A 115 -4.97 -1.41 10.78
CA ASN A 115 -5.23 -2.84 10.52
C ASN A 115 -4.48 -3.44 9.32
N THR A 116 -3.42 -2.78 8.84
CA THR A 116 -2.57 -3.23 7.74
C THR A 116 -1.14 -3.42 8.23
N THR A 117 -0.51 -4.54 7.88
CA THR A 117 0.91 -4.77 8.21
C THR A 117 1.80 -4.17 7.13
N TYR A 118 2.71 -3.31 7.57
CA TYR A 118 3.67 -2.59 6.75
C TYR A 118 5.06 -3.18 6.94
N VAL A 119 5.76 -3.39 5.82
CA VAL A 119 7.13 -3.90 5.77
C VAL A 119 8.06 -2.86 5.15
N PRO A 120 9.33 -2.77 5.58
CA PRO A 120 10.29 -1.83 5.02
C PRO A 120 10.60 -2.19 3.56
N LEU A 121 10.24 -1.30 2.63
CA LEU A 121 10.25 -1.59 1.19
C LEU A 121 11.61 -2.13 0.73
N GLN A 122 12.69 -1.42 1.06
CA GLN A 122 14.04 -1.76 0.59
C GLN A 122 14.50 -3.15 1.04
N SER A 123 14.46 -3.43 2.34
CA SER A 123 14.89 -4.73 2.90
C SER A 123 14.02 -5.87 2.37
N THR A 124 12.70 -5.65 2.28
CA THR A 124 11.79 -6.68 1.77
C THR A 124 11.97 -6.91 0.28
N SER A 125 12.21 -5.87 -0.54
CA SER A 125 12.55 -6.04 -1.96
C SER A 125 13.79 -6.92 -2.17
N TYR A 126 14.84 -6.75 -1.36
CA TYR A 126 16.03 -7.62 -1.46
C TYR A 126 15.72 -9.09 -1.16
N LEU A 127 14.89 -9.35 -0.15
CA LEU A 127 14.44 -10.71 0.18
C LEU A 127 13.66 -11.35 -0.98
N LEU A 128 12.91 -10.54 -1.73
CA LEU A 128 12.17 -10.91 -2.94
C LEU A 128 13.04 -11.03 -4.20
N GLY A 129 14.34 -10.71 -4.12
CA GLY A 129 15.24 -10.73 -5.28
C GLY A 129 15.16 -9.51 -6.18
N ALA A 130 14.63 -8.41 -5.66
CA ALA A 130 14.53 -7.14 -6.35
C ALA A 130 15.35 -6.05 -5.64
N SER A 131 15.55 -4.94 -6.35
CA SER A 131 16.05 -3.68 -5.79
C SER A 131 14.92 -2.69 -5.63
N ALA A 132 15.06 -1.71 -4.75
CA ALA A 132 14.10 -0.63 -4.59
C ALA A 132 14.79 0.74 -4.73
N SER A 133 14.14 1.67 -5.41
CA SER A 133 14.51 3.08 -5.48
C SER A 133 13.33 3.97 -5.10
N TYR A 134 13.59 5.20 -4.70
CA TYR A 134 12.55 6.17 -4.34
C TYR A 134 12.85 7.55 -4.92
N ASN A 135 11.88 8.12 -5.63
CA ASN A 135 11.89 9.49 -6.11
C ASN A 135 11.08 10.37 -5.16
N SER A 136 11.76 11.30 -4.47
CA SER A 136 11.14 12.18 -3.47
C SER A 136 10.29 13.30 -4.07
N ARG A 137 10.52 13.66 -5.35
CA ARG A 137 9.72 14.65 -6.08
C ARG A 137 8.35 14.07 -6.40
N SER A 138 8.32 12.94 -7.09
CA SER A 138 7.08 12.28 -7.51
C SER A 138 6.47 11.31 -6.50
N LYS A 139 7.05 11.24 -5.29
CA LYS A 139 6.73 10.27 -4.22
C LYS A 139 6.52 8.84 -4.72
N THR A 140 7.34 8.42 -5.68
CA THR A 140 7.21 7.10 -6.31
C THR A 140 8.40 6.23 -5.92
N ALA A 141 8.10 5.04 -5.39
CA ALA A 141 9.08 3.99 -5.16
C ALA A 141 8.97 2.93 -6.24
N ALA A 142 10.08 2.58 -6.87
CA ALA A 142 10.13 1.54 -7.89
C ALA A 142 10.87 0.32 -7.36
N VAL A 143 10.24 -0.85 -7.46
CA VAL A 143 10.85 -2.15 -7.20
C VAL A 143 11.15 -2.81 -8.54
N MET A 144 12.38 -3.27 -8.74
CA MET A 144 12.81 -3.86 -10.00
C MET A 144 13.61 -5.12 -9.76
N THR A 145 13.20 -6.23 -10.39
CA THR A 145 13.97 -7.46 -10.48
C THR A 145 15.15 -7.28 -11.44
N THR A 146 16.17 -8.14 -11.28
CA THR A 146 17.32 -8.16 -12.21
C THR A 146 16.87 -8.52 -13.63
N GLU A 147 15.93 -9.45 -13.76
CA GLU A 147 15.37 -9.87 -15.05
C GLU A 147 14.69 -8.70 -15.76
N TYR A 148 13.83 -7.96 -15.07
CA TYR A 148 13.18 -6.77 -15.62
C TYR A 148 14.17 -5.70 -16.05
N ARG A 149 15.17 -5.41 -15.21
CA ARG A 149 16.20 -4.41 -15.51
C ARG A 149 17.02 -4.77 -16.75
N ASN A 150 17.33 -6.06 -16.93
CA ASN A 150 18.09 -6.54 -18.09
C ASN A 150 17.24 -6.53 -19.37
N ALA A 151 15.93 -6.79 -19.26
CA ALA A 151 15.01 -6.73 -20.38
C ALA A 151 14.66 -5.29 -20.81
N ASN A 152 14.83 -4.30 -19.92
CA ASN A 152 14.44 -2.91 -20.18
C ASN A 152 15.50 -1.88 -19.70
N PRO A 153 16.67 -1.81 -20.36
CA PRO A 153 17.80 -0.97 -19.92
C PRO A 153 17.49 0.54 -19.84
N ASP A 154 16.52 1.02 -20.64
CA ASP A 154 16.12 2.43 -20.69
C ASP A 154 15.23 2.88 -19.51
N SER A 155 14.70 1.95 -18.70
CA SER A 155 13.82 2.27 -17.54
C SER A 155 14.56 2.91 -16.36
N SER A 156 15.88 3.07 -16.43
CA SER A 156 16.69 3.63 -15.35
C SER A 156 16.69 5.17 -15.28
N ASN A 157 16.16 5.89 -16.29
CA ASN A 157 16.52 7.29 -16.50
C ASN A 157 15.41 8.37 -16.46
N ASN A 158 14.14 8.06 -16.19
CA ASN A 158 13.11 9.12 -16.21
C ASN A 158 12.73 9.65 -14.82
N THR A 159 13.51 10.62 -14.31
CA THR A 159 13.28 11.29 -13.01
C THR A 159 12.89 12.77 -13.10
N ASN A 160 12.71 13.33 -14.30
CA ASN A 160 12.60 14.80 -14.51
C ASN A 160 11.31 15.30 -15.18
N SER A 161 10.25 14.49 -15.28
CA SER A 161 8.93 14.95 -15.74
C SER A 161 7.91 14.90 -14.61
N ASN A 162 6.95 15.84 -14.60
CA ASN A 162 5.79 15.81 -13.69
C ASN A 162 4.91 14.55 -13.93
N ASP A 163 5.04 13.96 -15.13
CA ASP A 163 4.51 12.64 -15.47
C ASP A 163 5.67 11.62 -15.39
N VAL A 164 5.61 10.69 -14.43
CA VAL A 164 6.59 9.62 -14.28
C VAL A 164 6.24 8.48 -15.24
N TYR A 165 7.02 8.36 -16.30
CA TYR A 165 7.03 7.18 -17.15
C TYR A 165 7.83 6.09 -16.44
N VAL A 166 7.12 5.15 -15.82
CA VAL A 166 7.75 4.05 -15.08
C VAL A 166 8.31 3.02 -16.06
N ASN A 167 7.62 2.82 -17.19
CA ASN A 167 8.03 2.03 -18.35
C ASN A 167 7.13 2.37 -19.56
N ASN A 168 7.25 1.60 -20.65
CA ASN A 168 6.46 1.78 -21.87
C ASN A 168 4.95 1.56 -21.68
N ASP A 169 4.52 0.94 -20.57
CA ASP A 169 3.12 0.56 -20.34
C ASP A 169 2.52 1.20 -19.08
N THR A 170 3.28 1.99 -18.31
CA THR A 170 2.84 2.56 -17.03
C THR A 170 3.27 4.00 -16.89
N ILE A 171 2.28 4.87 -16.70
CA ILE A 171 2.47 6.31 -16.52
C ILE A 171 1.83 6.70 -15.19
N VAL A 172 2.60 7.33 -14.32
CA VAL A 172 2.13 7.88 -13.05
C VAL A 172 2.12 9.39 -13.14
N LYS A 173 0.96 9.99 -12.91
CA LYS A 173 0.78 11.44 -12.93
C LYS A 173 0.34 11.93 -11.55
N GLU A 174 1.04 12.93 -11.03
CA GLU A 174 0.62 13.65 -9.82
C GLU A 174 -0.47 14.66 -10.17
N THR A 175 -1.44 14.81 -9.27
CA THR A 175 -2.61 15.69 -9.38
C THR A 175 -2.88 16.33 -8.02
N ASP A 176 -3.63 17.44 -7.98
CA ASP A 176 -4.01 18.08 -6.71
C ASP A 176 -4.74 17.13 -5.76
N ASP A 177 -5.47 16.16 -6.32
CA ASP A 177 -6.24 15.17 -5.56
C ASP A 177 -5.44 13.92 -5.15
N GLY A 178 -4.17 13.78 -5.58
CA GLY A 178 -3.32 12.62 -5.33
C GLY A 178 -2.64 12.14 -6.61
N TYR A 179 -2.72 10.86 -6.93
CA TYR A 179 -2.07 10.30 -8.11
C TYR A 179 -3.05 9.57 -9.03
N ILE A 180 -2.75 9.65 -10.32
CA ILE A 180 -3.39 8.87 -11.38
C ILE A 180 -2.34 7.93 -11.96
N VAL A 181 -2.64 6.64 -12.00
CA VAL A 181 -1.75 5.63 -12.58
C VAL A 181 -2.43 5.01 -13.78
N TYR A 182 -1.86 5.26 -14.96
CA TYR A 182 -2.21 4.57 -16.18
C TYR A 182 -1.37 3.29 -16.32
N THR A 183 -2.03 2.19 -16.68
CA THR A 183 -1.39 0.95 -17.12
C THR A 183 -2.04 0.49 -18.42
N GLY A 184 -1.26 0.30 -19.48
CA GLY A 184 -1.77 -0.13 -20.78
C GLY A 184 -0.86 0.31 -21.92
N GLN A 185 -1.36 0.13 -23.14
CA GLN A 185 -0.61 0.43 -24.36
C GLN A 185 -0.30 1.93 -24.49
N THR A 186 0.90 2.28 -24.92
CA THR A 186 1.26 3.69 -25.20
C THR A 186 1.70 3.89 -26.64
N LYS A 187 1.52 5.12 -27.13
CA LYS A 187 2.05 5.60 -28.41
C LYS A 187 2.60 7.01 -28.19
N ASN A 188 3.86 7.23 -28.54
CA ASN A 188 4.56 8.51 -28.36
C ASN A 188 4.51 9.04 -26.90
N GLY A 189 4.58 8.15 -25.91
CA GLY A 189 4.49 8.54 -24.50
C GLY A 189 3.10 8.97 -24.05
N LEU A 190 2.05 8.69 -24.82
CA LEU A 190 0.66 8.93 -24.41
C LEU A 190 -0.11 7.61 -24.36
N PRO A 191 -1.07 7.45 -23.43
CA PRO A 191 -2.02 6.34 -23.46
C PRO A 191 -2.67 6.18 -24.85
N HIS A 192 -2.56 5.01 -25.45
CA HIS A 192 -3.12 4.73 -26.78
C HIS A 192 -3.38 3.24 -26.95
N GLY A 193 -4.61 2.85 -27.30
CA GLY A 193 -5.06 1.46 -27.25
C GLY A 193 -5.72 1.12 -25.90
N PHE A 194 -5.84 -0.17 -25.57
CA PHE A 194 -6.54 -0.56 -24.35
C PHE A 194 -5.69 -0.32 -23.10
N GLY A 195 -6.29 0.26 -22.06
CA GLY A 195 -5.62 0.49 -20.80
C GLY A 195 -6.57 0.73 -19.64
N LYS A 196 -5.98 0.97 -18.47
CA LYS A 196 -6.67 1.24 -17.21
C LYS A 196 -6.03 2.42 -16.52
N ILE A 197 -6.84 3.37 -16.09
CA ILE A 197 -6.46 4.44 -15.17
C ILE A 197 -6.94 4.07 -13.77
N THR A 198 -6.08 4.21 -12.77
CA THR A 198 -6.41 4.06 -11.35
C THR A 198 -6.12 5.37 -10.63
N GLY A 199 -7.14 5.97 -10.04
CA GLY A 199 -7.04 7.19 -9.23
C GLY A 199 -7.02 6.90 -7.73
N LYS A 200 -7.25 7.94 -6.94
CA LYS A 200 -7.40 7.85 -5.48
C LYS A 200 -8.54 6.90 -5.08
N ASN A 201 -8.38 6.22 -3.95
CA ASN A 201 -9.32 5.23 -3.40
C ASN A 201 -9.61 4.02 -4.31
N MET A 202 -8.69 3.69 -5.22
CA MET A 202 -8.83 2.59 -6.19
C MET A 202 -10.01 2.73 -7.15
N LEU A 203 -10.59 3.94 -7.29
CA LEU A 203 -11.50 4.22 -8.39
C LEU A 203 -10.70 4.04 -9.68
N ALA A 204 -11.12 3.10 -10.51
CA ALA A 204 -10.42 2.83 -11.75
C ALA A 204 -11.39 2.84 -12.92
N VAL A 205 -10.86 3.17 -14.09
CA VAL A 205 -11.59 3.14 -15.36
C VAL A 205 -10.73 2.44 -16.40
N SER A 206 -11.29 1.46 -17.09
CA SER A 206 -10.63 0.76 -18.19
C SER A 206 -11.39 0.98 -19.49
N GLY A 207 -10.66 1.08 -20.59
CA GLY A 207 -11.25 1.28 -21.91
C GLY A 207 -10.18 1.55 -22.96
N ASN A 208 -10.61 1.94 -24.15
CA ASN A 208 -9.71 2.31 -25.22
C ASN A 208 -9.26 3.77 -25.07
N PHE A 209 -8.00 4.03 -25.36
CA PHE A 209 -7.37 5.35 -25.32
C PHE A 209 -6.96 5.76 -26.74
N ILE A 210 -7.16 7.03 -27.06
CA ILE A 210 -6.66 7.66 -28.28
C ILE A 210 -5.98 8.96 -27.85
N ASP A 211 -4.67 9.02 -28.04
CA ASP A 211 -3.80 10.16 -27.75
C ASP A 211 -4.02 10.73 -26.33
N GLY A 212 -3.98 9.84 -25.34
CA GLY A 212 -4.12 10.17 -23.92
C GLY A 212 -5.56 10.26 -23.42
N LYS A 213 -6.56 10.15 -24.28
CA LYS A 213 -7.98 10.33 -23.90
C LYS A 213 -8.78 9.04 -24.04
N LEU A 214 -9.58 8.73 -23.02
CA LEU A 214 -10.56 7.64 -23.10
C LEU A 214 -11.54 7.89 -24.25
N ASN A 215 -11.86 6.83 -24.98
CA ASN A 215 -12.77 6.85 -26.11
C ASN A 215 -13.50 5.50 -26.26
N GLY A 216 -14.79 5.56 -26.58
CA GLY A 216 -15.66 4.40 -26.71
C GLY A 216 -16.28 3.95 -25.38
N GLU A 217 -16.62 2.67 -25.31
CA GLU A 217 -17.16 2.07 -24.09
C GLU A 217 -16.06 1.93 -23.03
N VAL A 218 -16.36 2.37 -21.82
CA VAL A 218 -15.46 2.27 -20.67
C VAL A 218 -16.15 1.52 -19.53
N ARG A 219 -15.34 0.85 -18.71
CA ARG A 219 -15.77 0.21 -17.47
C ARG A 219 -15.14 0.91 -16.27
N TYR A 220 -15.99 1.46 -15.41
CA TYR A 220 -15.62 1.96 -14.07
C TYR A 220 -15.60 0.79 -13.08
N HIS A 221 -14.61 0.76 -12.20
CA HIS A 221 -14.41 -0.26 -11.17
C HIS A 221 -14.55 0.40 -9.80
N PHE A 222 -15.48 -0.09 -8.98
CA PHE A 222 -15.72 0.42 -7.63
C PHE A 222 -15.03 -0.46 -6.58
N SER A 223 -14.73 0.10 -5.42
CA SER A 223 -13.93 -0.56 -4.37
C SER A 223 -14.61 -1.80 -3.77
N ASN A 224 -15.92 -1.92 -3.89
CA ASN A 224 -16.71 -3.06 -3.43
C ASN A 224 -16.80 -4.20 -4.47
N GLY A 225 -16.18 -4.06 -5.64
CA GLY A 225 -16.23 -5.03 -6.73
C GLY A 225 -17.35 -4.78 -7.75
N ASP A 226 -18.25 -3.84 -7.48
CA ASP A 226 -19.25 -3.40 -8.45
C ASP A 226 -18.56 -2.67 -9.62
N TYR A 227 -19.28 -2.55 -10.74
CA TYR A 227 -18.77 -1.85 -11.90
C TYR A 227 -19.83 -1.05 -12.62
N GLY A 228 -19.39 -0.07 -13.41
CA GLY A 228 -20.27 0.73 -14.24
C GLY A 228 -19.81 0.77 -15.69
N ILE A 229 -20.73 0.83 -16.64
CA ILE A 229 -20.44 0.94 -18.07
C ILE A 229 -21.01 2.26 -18.60
N ALA A 230 -20.20 2.98 -19.38
CA ALA A 230 -20.66 4.19 -20.08
C ALA A 230 -19.88 4.39 -21.38
N GLN A 231 -20.41 5.21 -22.29
CA GLN A 231 -19.71 5.72 -23.45
C GLN A 231 -18.95 6.99 -23.09
N VAL A 232 -17.71 7.09 -23.55
CA VAL A 232 -16.83 8.24 -23.38
C VAL A 232 -16.32 8.70 -24.75
N LYS A 233 -16.32 10.01 -24.99
CA LYS A 233 -15.73 10.60 -26.19
C LYS A 233 -14.75 11.70 -25.79
N ASN A 234 -13.51 11.58 -26.23
CA ASN A 234 -12.43 12.53 -25.94
C ASN A 234 -12.27 12.80 -24.42
N GLY A 235 -12.40 11.76 -23.60
CA GLY A 235 -12.28 11.84 -22.15
C GLY A 235 -13.54 12.31 -21.42
N VAL A 236 -14.63 12.65 -22.12
CA VAL A 236 -15.89 13.09 -21.52
C VAL A 236 -16.94 11.99 -21.62
N ARG A 237 -17.61 11.65 -20.50
CA ARG A 237 -18.74 10.71 -20.49
C ARG A 237 -19.89 11.30 -21.31
N VAL A 238 -20.39 10.54 -22.29
CA VAL A 238 -21.45 10.96 -23.22
C VAL A 238 -22.71 10.08 -23.16
N SER A 239 -22.77 9.14 -22.22
CA SER A 239 -23.98 8.38 -21.90
C SER A 239 -24.25 8.40 -20.40
N ASP A 240 -25.43 7.94 -20.02
CA ASP A 240 -25.69 7.52 -18.65
C ASP A 240 -24.72 6.39 -18.25
N LEU A 241 -24.43 6.29 -16.95
CA LEU A 241 -23.61 5.24 -16.35
C LEU A 241 -24.52 4.13 -15.83
N LEU A 242 -24.45 2.96 -16.48
CA LEU A 242 -25.17 1.77 -16.05
C LEU A 242 -24.34 1.03 -15.01
N THR A 243 -24.84 0.87 -13.79
CA THR A 243 -24.13 0.21 -12.70
C THR A 243 -24.62 -1.22 -12.50
N TYR A 244 -23.69 -2.12 -12.20
CA TYR A 244 -23.92 -3.54 -11.97
C TYR A 244 -23.21 -3.96 -10.69
N ASP A 245 -23.76 -4.93 -9.98
CA ASP A 245 -23.02 -5.58 -8.90
C ASP A 245 -21.90 -6.48 -9.44
N VAL A 246 -21.06 -6.98 -8.54
CA VAL A 246 -19.97 -7.91 -8.86
C VAL A 246 -20.41 -9.16 -9.64
N ASN A 247 -21.69 -9.57 -9.54
CA ASN A 247 -22.25 -10.72 -10.26
C ASN A 247 -22.86 -10.33 -11.63
N GLY A 248 -22.79 -9.06 -12.00
CA GLY A 248 -23.33 -8.54 -13.26
C GLY A 248 -24.83 -8.27 -13.23
N LYS A 249 -25.48 -8.26 -12.07
CA LYS A 249 -26.88 -7.85 -11.97
C LYS A 249 -26.96 -6.33 -12.02
N TYR A 250 -27.79 -5.82 -12.91
CA TYR A 250 -28.08 -4.38 -13.03
C TYR A 250 -28.61 -3.82 -11.70
N GLN A 251 -28.06 -2.69 -11.29
CA GLN A 251 -28.40 -2.00 -10.04
C GLN A 251 -29.11 -0.68 -10.30
N SER A 252 -28.56 0.18 -11.16
CA SER A 252 -29.08 1.53 -11.38
C SER A 252 -28.51 2.18 -12.64
N THR A 253 -29.12 3.30 -13.03
CA THR A 253 -28.61 4.21 -14.06
C THR A 253 -28.34 5.56 -13.42
N LEU A 254 -27.12 6.05 -13.56
CA LEU A 254 -26.69 7.36 -13.07
C LEU A 254 -26.52 8.31 -14.26
N LYS A 255 -27.21 9.45 -14.22
CA LYS A 255 -27.12 10.49 -15.25
C LYS A 255 -25.83 11.29 -15.13
#